data_AF-A0A379F261-F1
#
_entry.id   AF-A0A379F261-F1
#
_cell.length_a   1.000
_cell.length_b   1.000
_cell.length_c   1.000
_cell.angle_alpha   90.00
_cell.angle_beta   90.00
_cell.angle_gamma   90.00
#
_symmetry.space_group_name_H-M   'P 1'
#
loop_
_entity.id
_entity.type
_entity.pdbx_description
1 polymer ?
#
loop_
_entity_poly.entity_id
_entity_poly.type
_entity_poly.pdbx_seq_one_letter_code
_entity_poly.pdbx_strand_id
1 'polypeptide(L)'
;MRRTATTLLLLLTTLWASAQIKQTYLPDFKKGQTATYEYICTKTHRRNCDNVTVDGLELNSPFVSLGGVFSLMDISGMIPTGDSISNKFSLKVLDSTPYSYIMEVKLLDINLPKFIEKKEGDQEVLDVINFMKTLKLYLMMSKRLGEWKVINADELYRQVINEGRRRKLSVFEGEDKQSDEEIIEDMRKANAIEGFISLFVPGINAFTDAYQLRCENGHREEGKLEEKEGSFKFVSDVTKGKGRAINLKMNLETYSSVYEPYVDIDTTDVDTVEIDTVVADSVITDYEDSLPSIEDRGVLCKAQNIIDVKMDKNTWLEKYENTVIINYPNSVGTIYKVVRRRDD
;
A
#
# COMPACT_ATOMS: atom_id res chain seq x y z
N MET A 1 -5.68 -26.70 1.11
CA MET A 1 -5.68 -25.22 0.96
C MET A 1 -4.41 -24.56 1.50
N ARG A 2 -4.02 -24.70 2.78
CA ARG A 2 -2.74 -24.10 3.29
C ARG A 2 -1.49 -24.48 2.49
N ARG A 3 -1.39 -25.75 2.04
CA ARG A 3 -0.20 -26.25 1.32
C ARG A 3 -0.02 -25.65 -0.08
N THR A 4 -1.09 -25.45 -0.87
CA THR A 4 -1.00 -24.97 -2.27
C THR A 4 -0.70 -23.48 -2.37
N ALA A 5 -1.28 -22.64 -1.50
CA ALA A 5 -0.89 -21.23 -1.37
C ALA A 5 0.59 -21.10 -0.99
N THR A 6 1.07 -21.96 -0.08
CA THR A 6 2.49 -22.01 0.29
C THR A 6 3.36 -22.43 -0.91
N THR A 7 2.91 -23.35 -1.75
CA THR A 7 3.65 -23.78 -2.96
C THR A 7 3.71 -22.71 -4.04
N LEU A 8 2.62 -21.96 -4.26
CA LEU A 8 2.61 -20.83 -5.19
C LEU A 8 3.53 -19.71 -4.71
N LEU A 9 3.48 -19.42 -3.41
CA LEU A 9 4.34 -18.46 -2.73
C LEU A 9 5.80 -18.90 -2.77
N LEU A 10 6.08 -20.20 -2.63
CA LEU A 10 7.41 -20.80 -2.85
C LEU A 10 7.86 -20.74 -4.31
N LEU A 11 6.96 -20.92 -5.28
CA LEU A 11 7.27 -20.83 -6.72
C LEU A 11 7.55 -19.39 -7.16
N LEU A 12 6.73 -18.42 -6.72
CA LEU A 12 6.99 -16.99 -6.90
C LEU A 12 8.32 -16.62 -6.24
N THR A 13 8.50 -16.88 -4.94
CA THR A 13 9.77 -16.57 -4.25
C THR A 13 10.98 -17.24 -4.91
N THR A 14 10.85 -18.47 -5.44
CA THR A 14 11.94 -19.14 -6.18
C THR A 14 12.16 -18.60 -7.60
N LEU A 15 11.16 -18.09 -8.31
CA LEU A 15 11.35 -17.35 -9.58
C LEU A 15 12.07 -16.02 -9.36
N TRP A 16 11.81 -15.36 -8.23
CA TRP A 16 12.51 -14.16 -7.77
C TRP A 16 13.89 -14.45 -7.13
N ALA A 17 14.12 -15.67 -6.63
CA ALA A 17 15.38 -16.09 -5.98
C ALA A 17 16.33 -16.85 -6.91
N SER A 18 15.84 -17.52 -7.97
CA SER A 18 16.67 -18.24 -8.96
C SER A 18 17.30 -17.31 -9.99
N ALA A 19 16.84 -16.06 -10.09
CA ALA A 19 17.66 -14.96 -10.57
C ALA A 19 18.76 -14.68 -9.53
N GLN A 20 19.94 -15.28 -9.70
CA GLN A 20 21.10 -15.05 -8.85
C GLN A 20 21.30 -13.55 -8.57
N ILE A 21 21.20 -13.19 -7.28
CA ILE A 21 21.56 -11.93 -6.60
C ILE A 21 22.23 -10.88 -7.51
N LYS A 22 21.42 -10.20 -8.31
CA LYS A 22 21.78 -8.91 -8.90
C LYS A 22 20.57 -8.01 -8.74
N GLN A 23 20.53 -7.31 -7.60
CA GLN A 23 19.74 -6.08 -7.54
C GLN A 23 20.14 -5.23 -8.75
N THR A 24 19.15 -4.82 -9.54
CA THR A 24 19.43 -4.27 -10.88
C THR A 24 20.07 -2.89 -10.81
N TYR A 25 19.83 -2.16 -9.71
CA TYR A 25 20.35 -0.82 -9.51
C TYR A 25 20.61 -0.51 -8.04
N LEU A 26 21.76 0.10 -7.79
CA LEU A 26 22.15 0.62 -6.49
C LEU A 26 22.03 2.15 -6.54
N PRO A 27 21.30 2.77 -5.61
CA PRO A 27 21.24 4.21 -5.51
C PRO A 27 22.63 4.76 -5.15
N ASP A 28 22.98 5.91 -5.72
CA ASP A 28 24.24 6.62 -5.49
C ASP A 28 23.98 8.08 -5.12
N PHE A 29 23.10 8.26 -4.13
CA PHE A 29 22.76 9.58 -3.65
C PHE A 29 23.96 10.24 -2.97
N LYS A 30 24.06 11.55 -3.12
CA LYS A 30 25.13 12.36 -2.54
C LYS A 30 24.56 13.25 -1.44
N LYS A 31 25.36 13.46 -0.40
CA LYS A 31 25.05 14.40 0.67
C LYS A 31 24.68 15.77 0.09
N GLY A 32 23.62 16.36 0.63
CA GLY A 32 23.08 17.65 0.19
C GLY A 32 22.11 17.57 -0.98
N GLN A 33 21.96 16.43 -1.67
CA GLN A 33 20.93 16.28 -2.69
C GLN A 33 19.55 16.26 -2.07
N THR A 34 18.59 16.85 -2.79
CA THR A 34 17.17 16.87 -2.41
C THR A 34 16.35 16.46 -3.63
N ALA A 35 15.25 15.74 -3.40
CA ALA A 35 14.26 15.44 -4.42
C ALA A 35 12.85 15.51 -3.82
N THR A 36 11.92 16.07 -4.58
CA THR A 36 10.50 16.19 -4.22
C THR A 36 9.69 15.16 -4.97
N TYR A 37 8.77 14.50 -4.26
CA TYR A 37 7.93 13.44 -4.77
C TYR A 37 6.45 13.72 -4.49
N GLU A 38 5.62 13.28 -5.43
CA GLU A 38 4.19 13.14 -5.22
C GLU A 38 3.80 11.67 -5.34
N TYR A 39 2.96 11.26 -4.41
CA TYR A 39 2.42 9.91 -4.32
C TYR A 39 0.91 9.95 -4.38
N ILE A 40 0.33 9.00 -5.09
CA ILE A 40 -1.10 8.76 -5.11
C ILE A 40 -1.33 7.25 -5.05
N CYS A 41 -2.27 6.82 -4.22
CA CYS A 41 -2.86 5.49 -4.27
C CYS A 41 -4.38 5.62 -4.38
N THR A 42 -4.95 4.92 -5.35
CA THR A 42 -6.39 4.93 -5.64
C THR A 42 -6.88 3.51 -5.80
N LYS A 43 -8.12 3.27 -5.37
CA LYS A 43 -8.81 2.01 -5.58
C LYS A 43 -10.14 2.22 -6.28
N THR A 44 -10.41 1.37 -7.25
CA THR A 44 -11.68 1.37 -7.97
C THR A 44 -12.17 -0.06 -8.17
N HIS A 45 -13.46 -0.29 -7.96
CA HIS A 45 -14.16 -1.54 -8.25
C HIS A 45 -15.31 -1.19 -9.16
N ARG A 46 -15.45 -1.91 -10.28
CA ARG A 46 -16.52 -1.67 -11.25
C ARG A 46 -17.28 -2.95 -11.50
N ARG A 47 -18.60 -2.88 -11.48
CA ARG A 47 -19.45 -4.01 -11.90
C ARG A 47 -19.44 -4.13 -13.42
N ASN A 48 -19.41 -5.36 -13.92
CA ASN A 48 -19.38 -5.62 -15.36
C ASN A 48 -20.74 -5.38 -16.03
N CYS A 49 -21.85 -5.53 -15.29
CA CYS A 49 -23.20 -5.43 -15.83
C CYS A 49 -23.58 -4.00 -16.27
N ASP A 50 -23.14 -3.00 -15.52
CA ASP A 50 -23.54 -1.59 -15.71
C ASP A 50 -22.37 -0.60 -15.67
N ASN A 51 -21.13 -1.08 -15.50
CA ASN A 51 -19.91 -0.28 -15.35
C ASN A 51 -19.94 0.73 -14.17
N VAL A 52 -20.87 0.55 -13.23
CA VAL A 52 -20.96 1.43 -12.05
C VAL A 52 -19.79 1.16 -11.12
N THR A 53 -19.17 2.24 -10.63
CA THR A 53 -18.14 2.16 -9.60
C THR A 53 -18.81 1.91 -8.26
N VAL A 54 -18.36 0.88 -7.55
CA VAL A 54 -18.86 0.52 -6.22
C VAL A 54 -17.91 1.07 -5.18
N ASP A 55 -18.38 2.03 -4.38
CA ASP A 55 -17.59 2.66 -3.34
C ASP A 55 -17.65 1.84 -2.03
N GLY A 56 -16.71 2.07 -1.11
CA GLY A 56 -16.74 1.47 0.23
C GLY A 56 -16.23 0.02 0.33
N LEU A 57 -16.04 -0.66 -0.79
CA LEU A 57 -15.56 -2.05 -0.81
C LEU A 57 -14.07 -2.17 -0.46
N GLU A 58 -13.70 -3.11 0.40
CA GLU A 58 -12.29 -3.45 0.63
C GLU A 58 -11.71 -4.23 -0.55
N LEU A 59 -10.72 -3.66 -1.23
CA LEU A 59 -9.99 -4.32 -2.30
C LEU A 59 -8.54 -4.56 -1.90
N ASN A 60 -8.13 -5.81 -1.72
CA ASN A 60 -6.76 -6.15 -1.33
C ASN A 60 -5.97 -6.68 -2.52
N SER A 61 -4.68 -6.33 -2.59
CA SER A 61 -3.82 -6.77 -3.69
C SER A 61 -3.48 -8.27 -3.54
N PRO A 62 -3.65 -9.11 -4.58
CA PRO A 62 -3.09 -10.46 -4.67
C PRO A 62 -1.60 -10.53 -4.40
N PHE A 63 -0.93 -9.44 -4.72
CA PHE A 63 0.50 -9.33 -4.78
C PHE A 63 1.06 -8.72 -3.48
N VAL A 64 0.26 -8.71 -2.39
CA VAL A 64 0.75 -8.37 -1.04
C VAL A 64 1.98 -9.23 -0.76
N SER A 65 3.11 -8.60 -0.46
CA SER A 65 4.45 -9.16 -0.17
C SER A 65 4.56 -10.70 -0.15
N LEU A 66 4.52 -11.33 -1.33
CA LEU A 66 4.80 -12.77 -1.49
C LEU A 66 6.31 -13.02 -1.44
N GLY A 67 6.94 -12.59 -0.36
CA GLY A 67 8.38 -12.70 -0.10
C GLY A 67 8.72 -11.81 1.09
N GLY A 68 8.98 -12.41 2.25
CA GLY A 68 9.21 -11.70 3.51
C GLY A 68 10.17 -10.51 3.40
N VAL A 69 9.96 -9.58 4.33
CA VAL A 69 10.40 -8.17 4.37
C VAL A 69 9.46 -7.28 3.57
N PHE A 70 8.98 -6.18 4.17
CA PHE A 70 7.85 -5.30 3.76
C PHE A 70 6.45 -5.72 4.18
N SER A 71 6.32 -6.10 5.45
CA SER A 71 5.11 -5.75 6.20
C SER A 71 5.33 -4.39 6.82
N LEU A 72 4.74 -3.35 6.23
CA LEU A 72 4.11 -2.27 6.98
C LEU A 72 2.79 -2.00 6.30
N MET A 73 1.73 -2.20 7.09
CA MET A 73 0.30 -2.05 6.77
C MET A 73 0.07 -1.68 5.31
N ASP A 74 -0.42 -2.65 4.54
CA ASP A 74 -0.82 -2.42 3.17
C ASP A 74 -1.82 -1.26 3.19
N ILE A 75 -1.34 -0.05 2.88
CA ILE A 75 -2.15 1.18 2.88
C ILE A 75 -3.31 1.00 1.92
N SER A 76 -3.17 0.11 0.93
CA SER A 76 -4.31 -0.34 0.17
C SER A 76 -5.38 -0.86 1.12
N GLY A 77 -5.18 -1.85 1.99
CA GLY A 77 -6.17 -2.32 2.98
C GLY A 77 -6.84 -1.24 3.86
N MET A 78 -6.25 -0.06 4.01
CA MET A 78 -6.85 1.07 4.74
C MET A 78 -7.70 2.00 3.86
N ILE A 79 -7.60 1.93 2.54
CA ILE A 79 -8.33 2.77 1.59
C ILE A 79 -9.54 1.98 1.10
N PRO A 80 -10.78 2.48 1.28
CA PRO A 80 -11.94 1.87 0.65
C PRO A 80 -11.92 2.14 -0.86
N THR A 81 -12.62 1.31 -1.61
CA THR A 81 -12.86 1.58 -3.03
C THR A 81 -13.61 2.90 -3.22
N GLY A 82 -13.28 3.64 -4.29
CA GLY A 82 -13.86 4.97 -4.57
C GLY A 82 -13.11 6.11 -3.89
N ASP A 83 -12.07 5.78 -3.13
CA ASP A 83 -11.28 6.71 -2.35
C ASP A 83 -9.80 6.70 -2.76
N SER A 84 -9.06 7.66 -2.22
CA SER A 84 -7.64 7.81 -2.51
C SER A 84 -6.90 8.39 -1.33
N ILE A 85 -5.63 8.03 -1.22
CA ILE A 85 -4.67 8.77 -0.40
C ILE A 85 -3.61 9.36 -1.32
N SER A 86 -3.19 10.58 -1.02
CA SER A 86 -2.07 11.19 -1.73
C SER A 86 -1.20 11.98 -0.77
N ASN A 87 0.09 12.04 -1.05
CA ASN A 87 0.99 12.87 -0.28
C ASN A 87 2.12 13.42 -1.15
N LYS A 88 2.57 14.63 -0.82
CA LYS A 88 3.75 15.28 -1.39
C LYS A 88 4.82 15.37 -0.32
N PHE A 89 6.02 14.94 -0.62
CA PHE A 89 7.11 14.90 0.35
C PHE A 89 8.45 15.19 -0.31
N SER A 90 9.37 15.78 0.45
CA SER A 90 10.76 15.96 0.01
C SER A 90 11.69 15.03 0.78
N LEU A 91 12.66 14.45 0.07
CA LEU A 91 13.77 13.70 0.64
C LEU A 91 15.05 14.48 0.46
N LYS A 92 15.73 14.81 1.56
CA LYS A 92 17.05 15.43 1.56
C LYS A 92 18.09 14.50 2.17
N VAL A 93 19.16 14.25 1.44
CA VAL A 93 20.27 13.40 1.90
C VAL A 93 21.13 14.20 2.87
N LEU A 94 21.00 13.90 4.16
CA LEU A 94 21.82 14.52 5.21
C LEU A 94 23.20 13.89 5.28
N ASP A 95 23.28 12.58 5.05
CA ASP A 95 24.54 11.86 5.02
C ASP A 95 24.49 10.64 4.12
N SER A 96 25.64 10.25 3.58
CA SER A 96 25.78 9.05 2.74
C SER A 96 27.04 8.30 3.13
N THR A 97 26.85 7.11 3.69
CA THR A 97 27.94 6.21 4.07
C THR A 97 28.02 5.04 3.08
N PRO A 98 29.04 4.18 3.19
CA PRO A 98 29.08 2.92 2.45
C PRO A 98 27.90 1.98 2.75
N TYR A 99 27.28 2.10 3.93
CA TYR A 99 26.28 1.15 4.43
C TYR A 99 24.85 1.69 4.43
N SER A 100 24.68 3.02 4.52
CA SER A 100 23.39 3.64 4.73
C SER A 100 23.31 5.06 4.16
N TYR A 101 22.07 5.52 4.01
CA TYR A 101 21.73 6.92 3.82
C TYR A 101 21.03 7.43 5.06
N ILE A 102 21.35 8.66 5.48
CA ILE A 102 20.53 9.41 6.43
C ILE A 102 19.77 10.45 5.62
N MET A 103 18.45 10.39 5.66
CA MET A 103 17.56 11.27 4.92
C MET A 103 16.65 12.04 5.86
N GLU A 104 16.51 13.34 5.62
CA GLU A 104 15.40 14.13 6.15
C GLU A 104 14.22 13.97 5.20
N VAL A 105 13.08 13.57 5.75
CA VAL A 105 11.78 13.57 5.09
C VAL A 105 11.02 14.77 5.63
N LYS A 106 10.47 15.57 4.71
CA LYS A 106 9.48 16.58 5.04
C LYS A 106 8.19 16.28 4.32
N LEU A 107 7.10 16.25 5.07
CA LEU A 107 5.77 16.23 4.51
C LEU A 107 5.44 17.65 4.02
N LEU A 108 5.12 17.78 2.74
CA LEU A 108 4.74 19.05 2.12
C LEU A 108 3.22 19.13 1.99
N ASP A 109 2.61 18.02 1.59
CA ASP A 109 1.16 17.94 1.44
C ASP A 109 0.64 16.53 1.66
N ILE A 110 -0.64 16.43 2.05
CA ILE A 110 -1.33 15.16 2.20
C ILE A 110 -2.84 15.37 2.01
N ASN A 111 -3.45 14.44 1.28
CA ASN A 111 -4.90 14.26 1.25
C ASN A 111 -5.18 12.85 1.76
N LEU A 112 -5.94 12.77 2.84
CA LEU A 112 -6.34 11.51 3.44
C LEU A 112 -7.58 10.95 2.73
N PRO A 113 -7.86 9.65 2.88
CA PRO A 113 -9.12 9.07 2.42
C PRO A 113 -10.33 9.79 3.03
N LYS A 114 -11.36 10.05 2.22
CA LYS A 114 -12.62 10.70 2.61
C LYS A 114 -13.30 10.02 3.80
N PHE A 115 -13.15 8.70 3.96
CA PHE A 115 -13.77 8.02 5.11
C PHE A 115 -13.16 8.47 6.46
N ILE A 116 -11.88 8.85 6.48
CA ILE A 116 -11.20 9.38 7.68
C ILE A 116 -11.71 10.79 7.93
N GLU A 117 -11.76 11.63 6.89
CA GLU A 117 -12.30 12.99 6.96
C GLU A 117 -13.71 13.02 7.56
N LYS A 118 -14.58 12.10 7.13
CA LYS A 118 -15.95 11.98 7.66
C LYS A 118 -16.03 11.52 9.12
N LYS A 119 -15.10 10.69 9.60
CA LYS A 119 -15.15 10.12 10.96
C LYS A 119 -14.64 11.11 12.01
N GLU A 120 -13.52 11.76 11.73
CA GLU A 120 -12.84 12.66 12.67
C GLU A 120 -13.32 14.12 12.51
N GLY A 121 -13.86 14.48 11.33
CA GLY A 121 -14.29 15.84 11.01
C GLY A 121 -13.18 16.69 10.38
N ASP A 122 -13.57 17.50 9.38
CA ASP A 122 -12.64 18.20 8.48
C ASP A 122 -11.60 19.06 9.23
N GLN A 123 -12.00 19.78 10.28
CA GLN A 123 -11.11 20.70 10.99
C GLN A 123 -10.05 19.96 11.82
N GLU A 124 -10.41 18.87 12.50
CA GLU A 124 -9.48 18.07 13.31
C GLU A 124 -8.45 17.37 12.42
N VAL A 125 -8.89 16.85 11.28
CA VAL A 125 -8.01 16.25 10.27
C VAL A 125 -7.02 17.27 9.70
N LEU A 126 -7.49 18.46 9.32
CA LEU A 126 -6.61 19.53 8.83
C LEU A 126 -5.60 19.97 9.89
N ASP A 127 -6.02 20.02 11.14
CA ASP A 127 -5.21 20.38 12.29
C ASP A 127 -4.05 19.41 12.51
N VAL A 128 -4.34 18.11 12.46
CA VAL A 128 -3.35 17.03 12.48
C VAL A 128 -2.41 17.16 11.28
N ILE A 129 -2.95 17.27 10.05
CA ILE A 129 -2.15 17.41 8.83
C ILE A 129 -1.17 18.59 8.92
N ASN A 130 -1.63 19.74 9.40
CA ASN A 130 -0.79 20.93 9.53
C ASN A 130 0.32 20.73 10.56
N PHE A 131 0.03 20.09 11.69
CA PHE A 131 1.05 19.69 12.66
C PHE A 131 2.07 18.75 12.04
N MET A 132 1.61 17.75 11.29
CA MET A 132 2.45 16.76 10.64
C MET A 132 3.44 17.37 9.65
N LYS A 133 3.04 18.43 8.93
CA LYS A 133 3.92 19.19 8.04
C LYS A 133 5.07 19.91 8.78
N THR A 134 4.93 20.16 10.08
CA THR A 134 6.00 20.79 10.90
C THR A 134 7.05 19.79 11.37
N LEU A 135 6.72 18.50 11.39
CA LEU A 135 7.61 17.44 11.88
C LEU A 135 8.77 17.22 10.91
N LYS A 136 9.97 17.02 11.48
CA LYS A 136 11.15 16.60 10.73
C LYS A 136 11.44 15.14 11.01
N LEU A 137 11.26 14.31 10.00
CA LEU A 137 11.46 12.87 10.10
C LEU A 137 12.86 12.54 9.59
N TYR A 138 13.68 11.90 10.41
CA TYR A 138 15.00 11.43 9.98
C TYR A 138 14.96 9.92 9.79
N LEU A 139 15.19 9.49 8.55
CA LEU A 139 15.25 8.09 8.17
C LEU A 139 16.69 7.66 7.97
N MET A 140 17.10 6.59 8.65
CA MET A 140 18.24 5.80 8.23
C MET A 140 17.74 4.72 7.28
N MET A 141 18.20 4.75 6.04
CA MET A 141 17.88 3.75 5.03
C MET A 141 19.10 2.90 4.72
N SER A 142 18.92 1.61 4.45
CA SER A 142 20.00 0.74 3.99
C SER A 142 20.52 1.23 2.64
N LYS A 143 21.78 0.91 2.29
CA LYS A 143 22.37 1.33 1.00
C LYS A 143 21.57 0.88 -0.22
N ARG A 144 20.81 -0.21 -0.07
CA ARG A 144 19.95 -0.80 -1.10
C ARG A 144 18.53 -0.23 -1.10
N LEU A 145 18.19 0.64 -0.14
CA LEU A 145 16.85 1.16 0.13
C LEU A 145 15.80 0.06 0.33
N GLY A 146 16.28 -1.10 0.78
CA GLY A 146 15.41 -2.17 1.24
C GLY A 146 14.76 -1.74 2.54
N GLU A 147 15.56 -1.46 3.55
CA GLU A 147 15.08 -1.26 4.91
C GLU A 147 15.25 0.19 5.31
N TRP A 148 14.36 0.68 6.16
CA TRP A 148 14.47 1.99 6.77
C TRP A 148 14.04 1.97 8.23
N LYS A 149 14.58 2.90 9.02
CA LYS A 149 14.16 3.14 10.40
C LYS A 149 14.16 4.64 10.67
N VAL A 150 13.17 5.10 11.44
CA VAL A 150 13.14 6.47 11.97
C VAL A 150 14.13 6.56 13.13
N ILE A 151 15.14 7.43 13.01
CA ILE A 151 16.21 7.55 14.00
C ILE A 151 15.92 8.58 15.10
N ASN A 152 14.94 9.46 14.89
CA ASN A 152 14.48 10.43 15.89
C ASN A 152 13.07 10.13 16.41
N ALA A 153 12.69 8.85 16.49
CA ALA A 153 11.34 8.42 16.87
C ALA A 153 10.90 8.98 18.23
N ASP A 154 11.76 8.93 19.25
CA ASP A 154 11.44 9.45 20.59
C ASP A 154 11.14 10.95 20.60
N GLU A 155 11.90 11.72 19.83
CA GLU A 155 11.68 13.16 19.69
C GLU A 155 10.32 13.43 19.04
N LEU A 156 9.98 12.66 18.01
CA LEU A 156 8.69 12.74 17.33
C LEU A 156 7.54 12.36 18.26
N TYR A 157 7.66 11.28 19.03
CA TYR A 157 6.64 10.90 20.00
C TYR A 157 6.41 12.00 21.04
N ARG A 158 7.47 12.61 21.58
CA ARG A 158 7.34 13.75 22.50
C ARG A 158 6.65 14.94 21.85
N GLN A 159 6.97 15.26 20.59
CA GLN A 159 6.29 16.35 19.87
C GLN A 159 4.80 16.05 19.68
N VAL A 160 4.46 14.81 19.30
CA VAL A 160 3.08 14.35 19.12
C VAL A 160 2.29 14.41 20.43
N ILE A 161 2.85 13.91 21.53
CA ILE A 161 2.21 13.94 22.86
C ILE A 161 1.97 15.38 23.32
N ASN A 162 2.98 16.24 23.22
CA ASN A 162 2.87 17.65 23.61
C ASN A 162 1.80 18.39 22.79
N GLU A 163 1.75 18.13 21.49
CA GLU A 163 0.75 18.72 20.61
C GLU A 163 -0.66 18.18 20.91
N GLY A 164 -0.78 16.87 21.12
CA GLY A 164 -2.03 16.22 21.48
C GLY A 164 -2.64 16.79 22.74
N ARG A 165 -1.83 16.96 23.79
CA ARG A 165 -2.24 17.63 25.05
C ARG A 165 -2.60 19.10 24.84
N ARG A 166 -1.82 19.83 24.04
CA ARG A 166 -2.07 21.25 23.74
C ARG A 166 -3.43 21.44 23.05
N ARG A 167 -3.78 20.54 22.13
CA ARG A 167 -5.04 20.57 21.37
C ARG A 167 -6.20 19.86 22.07
N LYS A 168 -5.93 19.12 23.16
CA LYS A 168 -6.90 18.27 23.85
C LYS A 168 -7.55 17.26 22.88
N LEU A 169 -6.75 16.62 22.04
CA LEU A 169 -7.26 15.60 21.12
C LEU A 169 -7.79 14.42 21.94
N SER A 170 -8.95 13.90 21.54
CA SER A 170 -9.67 12.82 22.21
C SER A 170 -8.82 11.56 22.42
N VAL A 171 -7.90 11.26 21.51
CA VAL A 171 -6.96 10.12 21.60
C VAL A 171 -5.98 10.23 22.78
N PHE A 172 -5.79 11.43 23.34
CA PHE A 172 -4.97 11.67 24.54
C PHE A 172 -5.83 11.97 25.78
N GLU A 173 -7.16 11.89 25.69
CA GLU A 173 -8.05 12.06 26.84
C GLU A 173 -7.89 10.88 27.82
N GLY A 174 -7.55 11.19 29.07
CA GLY A 174 -7.33 10.18 30.12
C GLY A 174 -5.86 9.76 30.32
N GLU A 175 -4.94 10.19 29.45
CA GLU A 175 -3.50 9.98 29.59
C GLU A 175 -2.82 10.98 30.55
N ASP A 176 -3.57 11.93 31.13
CA ASP A 176 -3.08 12.96 32.05
C ASP A 176 -2.42 12.41 33.34
N LYS A 177 -2.56 11.11 33.61
CA LYS A 177 -1.96 10.42 34.77
C LYS A 177 -0.74 9.59 34.43
N GLN A 178 -0.44 9.36 33.16
CA GLN A 178 0.74 8.62 32.71
C GLN A 178 1.90 9.57 32.42
N SER A 179 3.11 9.12 32.74
CA SER A 179 4.32 9.83 32.34
C SER A 179 4.52 9.76 30.82
N ASP A 180 5.18 10.77 30.24
CA ASP A 180 5.53 10.77 28.80
C ASP A 180 6.32 9.52 28.44
N GLU A 181 7.18 9.04 29.35
CA GLU A 181 7.99 7.84 29.18
C GLU A 181 7.14 6.56 29.06
N GLU A 182 6.04 6.45 29.80
CA GLU A 182 5.11 5.32 29.70
C GLU A 182 4.36 5.33 28.38
N ILE A 183 3.84 6.49 27.96
CA ILE A 183 3.13 6.67 26.70
C ILE A 183 4.06 6.37 25.51
N ILE A 184 5.30 6.88 25.53
CA ILE A 184 6.30 6.61 24.49
C ILE A 184 6.61 5.12 24.40
N GLU A 185 6.71 4.43 25.52
CA GLU A 185 6.99 2.99 25.54
C GLU A 185 5.82 2.18 24.97
N ASP A 186 4.58 2.58 25.24
CA ASP A 186 3.40 1.95 24.65
C ASP A 186 3.29 2.23 23.14
N MET A 187 3.59 3.46 22.69
CA MET A 187 3.70 3.80 21.27
C MET A 187 4.77 2.98 20.55
N ARG A 188 5.92 2.71 21.20
CA ARG A 188 6.96 1.84 20.65
C ARG A 188 6.50 0.40 20.53
N LYS A 189 5.88 -0.17 21.56
CA LYS A 189 5.34 -1.55 21.52
C LYS A 189 4.27 -1.71 20.44
N ALA A 190 3.48 -0.67 20.21
CA ALA A 190 2.46 -0.64 19.18
C ALA A 190 3.00 -0.34 17.76
N ASN A 191 4.32 -0.14 17.57
CA ASN A 191 4.92 0.30 16.32
C ASN A 191 4.25 1.56 15.72
N ALA A 192 3.86 2.50 16.58
CA ALA A 192 3.07 3.67 16.20
C ALA A 192 3.75 4.50 15.10
N ILE A 193 5.08 4.60 15.10
CA ILE A 193 5.84 5.33 14.06
C ILE A 193 5.68 4.72 12.65
N GLU A 194 5.50 3.42 12.56
CA GLU A 194 5.34 2.74 11.27
C GLU A 194 3.92 2.96 10.72
N GLY A 195 2.91 2.91 11.59
CA GLY A 195 1.54 3.31 11.26
C GLY A 195 1.47 4.77 10.83
N PHE A 196 2.18 5.66 11.54
CA PHE A 196 2.32 7.07 11.21
C PHE A 196 2.91 7.29 9.81
N ILE A 197 4.03 6.64 9.47
CA ILE A 197 4.65 6.81 8.15
C ILE A 197 3.71 6.26 7.07
N SER A 198 3.05 5.14 7.36
CA SER A 198 2.13 4.51 6.41
C SER A 198 0.93 5.42 6.11
N LEU A 199 0.38 6.08 7.13
CA LEU A 199 -0.75 6.99 6.94
C LEU A 199 -0.32 8.32 6.31
N PHE A 200 0.73 8.96 6.83
CA PHE A 200 1.02 10.36 6.50
C PHE A 200 2.06 10.55 5.41
N VAL A 201 2.96 9.57 5.22
CA VAL A 201 3.97 9.61 4.17
C VAL A 201 4.03 8.27 3.40
N PRO A 202 2.88 7.75 2.91
CA PRO A 202 2.80 6.45 2.25
C PRO A 202 3.72 6.32 1.03
N GLY A 203 4.05 7.44 0.39
CA GLY A 203 4.98 7.52 -0.71
C GLY A 203 6.42 7.06 -0.40
N ILE A 204 6.85 7.02 0.87
CA ILE A 204 8.17 6.46 1.24
C ILE A 204 8.23 4.97 0.94
N ASN A 205 7.20 4.22 1.35
CA ASN A 205 7.15 2.78 1.12
C ASN A 205 7.16 2.48 -0.38
N ALA A 206 6.36 3.22 -1.14
CA ALA A 206 6.35 3.16 -2.59
C ALA A 206 7.69 3.51 -3.24
N PHE A 207 8.38 4.52 -2.71
CA PHE A 207 9.72 4.90 -3.16
C PHE A 207 10.71 3.76 -2.90
N THR A 208 10.70 3.13 -1.73
CA THR A 208 11.59 2.01 -1.39
C THR A 208 11.27 0.73 -2.17
N ASP A 209 9.98 0.44 -2.40
CA ASP A 209 9.54 -0.73 -3.19
C ASP A 209 10.20 -0.76 -4.56
N ALA A 210 10.30 0.41 -5.21
CA ALA A 210 10.96 0.52 -6.50
C ALA A 210 12.36 -0.10 -6.42
N TYR A 211 13.22 0.36 -5.50
CA TYR A 211 14.63 -0.04 -5.41
C TYR A 211 14.87 -1.50 -5.06
N GLN A 212 13.84 -2.20 -4.61
CA GLN A 212 13.91 -3.61 -4.25
C GLN A 212 13.54 -4.55 -5.39
N LEU A 213 12.96 -4.02 -6.47
CA LEU A 213 12.64 -4.80 -7.66
C LEU A 213 13.90 -5.49 -8.20
N ARG A 214 13.80 -6.81 -8.37
CA ARG A 214 14.87 -7.65 -8.91
C ARG A 214 14.55 -7.98 -10.35
N CYS A 215 15.37 -7.49 -11.27
CA CYS A 215 15.19 -7.73 -12.71
C CYS A 215 16.53 -7.88 -13.44
N GLU A 216 16.51 -8.60 -14.55
CA GLU A 216 17.70 -8.78 -15.38
C GLU A 216 17.70 -7.76 -16.51
N ASN A 217 18.89 -7.40 -17.02
CA ASN A 217 18.97 -6.48 -18.15
C ASN A 217 18.40 -7.15 -19.42
N GLY A 218 17.66 -6.40 -20.23
CA GLY A 218 17.06 -6.90 -21.46
C GLY A 218 15.64 -7.43 -21.25
N HIS A 219 15.20 -8.26 -22.17
CA HIS A 219 13.88 -8.89 -22.16
C HIS A 219 13.93 -10.25 -21.47
N ARG A 220 12.96 -10.53 -20.61
CA ARG A 220 12.74 -11.83 -19.96
C ARG A 220 11.25 -12.14 -19.97
N GLU A 221 10.91 -13.34 -20.42
CA GLU A 221 9.56 -13.89 -20.41
C GLU A 221 9.60 -15.28 -19.77
N GLU A 222 8.69 -15.53 -18.83
CA GLU A 222 8.61 -16.78 -18.09
C GLU A 222 7.16 -17.22 -17.87
N GLY A 223 6.98 -18.53 -17.81
CA GLY A 223 5.66 -19.14 -17.62
C GLY A 223 4.77 -19.04 -18.86
N LYS A 224 3.54 -19.52 -18.70
CA LYS A 224 2.50 -19.47 -19.70
C LYS A 224 1.17 -19.38 -18.96
N LEU A 225 0.38 -18.38 -19.33
CA LEU A 225 -0.93 -18.19 -18.74
C LEU A 225 -1.90 -19.24 -19.31
N GLU A 226 -2.46 -20.05 -18.42
CA GLU A 226 -3.48 -21.05 -18.73
C GLU A 226 -4.62 -20.88 -17.73
N GLU A 227 -5.87 -21.17 -18.09
CA GLU A 227 -7.02 -21.01 -17.18
C GLU A 227 -7.02 -22.13 -16.11
N LYS A 228 -6.06 -22.04 -15.21
CA LYS A 228 -5.75 -23.04 -14.18
C LYS A 228 -5.16 -22.31 -12.98
N GLU A 229 -5.61 -22.68 -11.79
CA GLU A 229 -5.10 -22.12 -10.55
C GLU A 229 -3.58 -22.19 -10.48
N GLY A 230 -2.95 -21.04 -10.20
CA GLY A 230 -1.51 -20.93 -10.07
C GLY A 230 -0.71 -20.91 -11.37
N SER A 231 -1.39 -20.92 -12.53
CA SER A 231 -0.72 -20.55 -13.78
C SER A 231 -0.29 -19.09 -13.70
N PHE A 232 0.84 -18.77 -14.32
CA PHE A 232 1.34 -17.41 -14.39
C PHE A 232 2.01 -17.14 -15.73
N LYS A 233 2.04 -15.87 -16.12
CA LYS A 233 2.89 -15.34 -17.17
C LYS A 233 3.60 -14.10 -16.65
N PHE A 234 4.91 -14.09 -16.75
CA PHE A 234 5.75 -12.99 -16.33
C PHE A 234 6.52 -12.46 -17.54
N VAL A 235 6.50 -11.14 -17.71
CA VAL A 235 7.27 -10.45 -18.74
C VAL A 235 7.97 -9.27 -18.07
N SER A 236 9.26 -9.08 -18.35
CA SER A 236 10.01 -7.91 -17.92
C SER A 236 10.95 -7.40 -19.01
N ASP A 237 11.02 -6.09 -19.12
CA ASP A 237 11.89 -5.39 -20.06
C ASP A 237 12.69 -4.33 -19.31
N VAL A 238 14.01 -4.50 -19.28
CA VAL A 238 14.95 -3.53 -18.69
C VAL A 238 15.81 -2.91 -19.76
N THR A 239 15.74 -1.58 -19.85
CA THR A 239 16.56 -0.79 -20.77
C THR A 239 17.49 0.14 -19.99
N LYS A 240 18.76 0.18 -20.39
CA LYS A 240 19.73 1.14 -19.86
C LYS A 240 19.73 2.40 -20.71
N GLY A 241 19.60 3.55 -20.05
CA GLY A 241 19.77 4.87 -20.64
C GLY A 241 21.21 5.37 -20.54
N LYS A 242 21.40 6.67 -20.75
CA LYS A 242 22.70 7.34 -20.55
C LYS A 242 23.10 7.35 -19.07
N GLY A 243 24.38 7.14 -18.78
CA GLY A 243 24.88 7.10 -17.40
C GLY A 243 24.33 5.89 -16.64
N ARG A 244 23.69 6.13 -15.49
CA ARG A 244 23.04 5.09 -14.68
C ARG A 244 21.52 5.06 -14.82
N ALA A 245 20.97 5.78 -15.79
CA ALA A 245 19.53 5.80 -16.04
C ALA A 245 19.03 4.41 -16.45
N ILE A 246 17.89 4.00 -15.93
CA ILE A 246 17.28 2.69 -16.18
C ILE A 246 15.77 2.90 -16.35
N ASN A 247 15.18 2.20 -17.31
CA ASN A 247 13.74 1.98 -17.35
C ASN A 247 13.46 0.48 -17.21
N LEU A 248 12.47 0.15 -16.38
CA LEU A 248 12.01 -1.21 -16.13
C LEU A 248 10.50 -1.25 -16.35
N LYS A 249 10.04 -2.19 -17.16
CA LYS A 249 8.63 -2.56 -17.27
C LYS A 249 8.44 -4.00 -16.86
N MET A 250 7.42 -4.29 -16.08
CA MET A 250 7.07 -5.64 -15.65
C MET A 250 5.57 -5.86 -15.81
N ASN A 251 5.20 -7.08 -16.19
CA ASN A 251 3.83 -7.54 -16.23
C ASN A 251 3.78 -8.96 -15.69
N LEU A 252 3.02 -9.17 -14.62
CA LEU A 252 2.77 -10.48 -14.02
C LEU A 252 1.27 -10.76 -14.09
N GLU A 253 0.89 -11.80 -14.81
CA GLU A 253 -0.49 -12.31 -14.87
C GLU A 253 -0.56 -13.64 -14.13
N THR A 254 -1.63 -13.89 -13.38
CA THR A 254 -1.87 -15.16 -12.68
C THR A 254 -3.36 -15.46 -12.57
N TYR A 255 -3.72 -16.75 -12.51
CA TYR A 255 -5.07 -17.18 -12.11
C TYR A 255 -5.09 -17.67 -10.67
N SER A 256 -6.09 -17.29 -9.89
CA SER A 256 -6.24 -17.68 -8.48
C SER A 256 -7.72 -17.85 -8.10
N SER A 257 -7.99 -18.86 -7.28
CA SER A 257 -9.31 -19.17 -6.71
C SER A 257 -9.51 -18.58 -5.30
N VAL A 258 -8.50 -17.88 -4.76
CA VAL A 258 -8.44 -17.44 -3.34
C VAL A 258 -9.23 -16.15 -3.07
N TYR A 259 -10.05 -15.68 -4.00
CA TYR A 259 -10.80 -14.45 -3.80
C TYR A 259 -12.22 -14.74 -3.33
N GLU A 260 -12.52 -14.27 -2.12
CA GLU A 260 -13.88 -14.27 -1.60
C GLU A 260 -14.76 -13.46 -2.57
N PRO A 261 -15.81 -14.08 -3.13
CA PRO A 261 -16.76 -13.35 -3.95
C PRO A 261 -17.44 -12.28 -3.10
N TYR A 262 -17.71 -11.15 -3.75
CA TYR A 262 -18.68 -10.12 -3.42
C TYR A 262 -19.76 -10.61 -2.44
N VAL A 263 -19.75 -10.08 -1.21
CA VAL A 263 -20.97 -9.99 -0.40
C VAL A 263 -21.49 -8.59 -0.63
N ASP A 264 -22.67 -8.49 -1.23
CA ASP A 264 -23.40 -7.23 -1.36
C ASP A 264 -23.67 -6.72 0.06
N ILE A 265 -22.88 -5.76 0.53
CA ILE A 265 -23.28 -4.95 1.67
C ILE A 265 -24.00 -3.76 1.04
N ASP A 266 -25.16 -4.05 0.44
CA ASP A 266 -26.15 -3.02 0.22
C ASP A 266 -26.55 -2.57 1.63
N THR A 267 -25.97 -1.45 2.07
CA THR A 267 -26.40 -0.76 3.29
C THR A 267 -27.76 -0.12 3.01
N THR A 268 -28.78 -0.94 2.76
CA THR A 268 -30.14 -0.58 3.13
C THR A 268 -30.20 -0.62 4.64
N ASP A 269 -30.32 0.56 5.23
CA ASP A 269 -30.65 0.86 6.63
C ASP A 269 -31.01 -0.39 7.45
N VAL A 270 -30.02 -0.94 8.16
CA VAL A 270 -30.31 -1.77 9.33
C VAL A 270 -30.65 -0.78 10.45
N ASP A 271 -31.81 -0.17 10.31
CA ASP A 271 -32.51 0.39 11.45
C ASP A 271 -32.64 -0.73 12.49
N THR A 272 -32.27 -0.38 13.71
CA THR A 272 -32.41 -1.14 14.94
C THR A 272 -33.69 -1.97 14.96
N VAL A 273 -33.58 -3.30 14.84
CA VAL A 273 -34.66 -4.21 15.23
C VAL A 273 -34.16 -4.99 16.44
N GLU A 274 -34.67 -4.59 17.60
CA GLU A 274 -34.67 -5.41 18.81
C GLU A 274 -35.17 -6.81 18.46
N ILE A 275 -34.33 -7.81 18.71
CA ILE A 275 -34.72 -9.21 18.59
C ILE A 275 -35.53 -9.52 19.84
N ASP A 276 -36.85 -9.37 19.73
CA ASP A 276 -37.78 -9.97 20.69
C ASP A 276 -38.39 -11.24 20.06
N THR A 277 -38.21 -12.34 20.78
CA THR A 277 -38.49 -13.71 20.35
C THR A 277 -39.98 -14.04 20.35
N VAL A 278 -40.61 -14.37 19.19
CA VAL A 278 -41.79 -15.27 19.14
C VAL A 278 -41.90 -15.99 17.78
N VAL A 279 -42.15 -17.30 17.85
CA VAL A 279 -42.42 -18.27 16.76
C VAL A 279 -43.81 -18.05 16.13
N ALA A 280 -43.95 -18.13 14.79
CA ALA A 280 -45.06 -18.82 14.10
C ALA A 280 -44.99 -18.70 12.56
N ASP A 281 -45.27 -19.81 11.88
CA ASP A 281 -45.47 -19.99 10.43
C ASP A 281 -46.38 -18.93 9.77
N SER A 282 -46.01 -18.46 8.57
CA SER A 282 -46.83 -18.57 7.34
C SER A 282 -46.28 -17.76 6.15
N VAL A 283 -46.04 -18.49 5.05
CA VAL A 283 -46.36 -18.15 3.63
C VAL A 283 -45.50 -17.10 2.86
N ILE A 284 -44.55 -17.64 2.09
CA ILE A 284 -44.28 -17.50 0.63
C ILE A 284 -44.42 -16.10 -0.02
N THR A 285 -43.35 -15.57 -0.63
CA THR A 285 -43.19 -15.42 -2.11
C THR A 285 -41.92 -14.66 -2.51
N ASP A 286 -41.04 -15.38 -3.21
CA ASP A 286 -40.32 -14.97 -4.43
C ASP A 286 -39.37 -13.75 -4.38
N TYR A 287 -38.22 -13.91 -3.73
CA TYR A 287 -36.97 -13.22 -4.09
C TYR A 287 -35.72 -14.10 -3.79
N GLU A 288 -35.85 -15.43 -3.84
CA GLU A 288 -34.71 -16.34 -3.62
C GLU A 288 -34.00 -16.81 -4.90
N ASP A 289 -34.56 -16.61 -6.10
CA ASP A 289 -33.91 -17.04 -7.33
C ASP A 289 -33.03 -15.93 -7.93
N SER A 290 -31.84 -15.74 -7.36
CA SER A 290 -30.59 -15.32 -8.06
C SER A 290 -29.43 -14.96 -7.10
N LEU A 291 -29.47 -15.35 -5.82
CA LEU A 291 -28.23 -15.35 -5.03
C LEU A 291 -27.44 -16.60 -5.44
N PRO A 292 -26.26 -16.48 -6.09
CA PRO A 292 -25.44 -17.65 -6.33
C PRO A 292 -25.12 -18.28 -4.97
N SER A 293 -25.52 -19.53 -4.82
CA SER A 293 -25.33 -20.32 -3.61
C SER A 293 -23.85 -20.31 -3.22
N ILE A 294 -23.60 -20.41 -1.92
CA ILE A 294 -22.28 -20.59 -1.27
C ILE A 294 -21.69 -22.00 -1.59
N GLU A 295 -21.88 -22.47 -2.82
CA GLU A 295 -21.26 -23.65 -3.41
C GLU A 295 -20.18 -23.30 -4.45
N ASP A 296 -19.95 -22.01 -4.74
CA ASP A 296 -18.98 -21.53 -5.74
C ASP A 296 -17.52 -21.59 -5.24
N ARG A 297 -17.11 -22.75 -4.71
CA ARG A 297 -15.69 -23.11 -4.54
C ARG A 297 -15.09 -23.43 -5.91
N GLY A 298 -14.82 -22.43 -6.75
CA GLY A 298 -14.09 -22.73 -7.99
C GLY A 298 -13.88 -21.65 -9.04
N VAL A 299 -14.37 -20.42 -8.90
CA VAL A 299 -14.22 -19.46 -9.99
C VAL A 299 -12.83 -18.82 -9.98
N LEU A 300 -12.03 -19.11 -11.01
CA LEU A 300 -10.70 -18.56 -11.18
C LEU A 300 -10.77 -17.09 -11.57
N CYS A 301 -10.21 -16.23 -10.74
CA CYS A 301 -10.04 -14.82 -11.06
C CYS A 301 -8.68 -14.60 -11.74
N LYS A 302 -8.66 -13.83 -12.83
CA LYS A 302 -7.40 -13.39 -13.45
C LYS A 302 -6.91 -12.14 -12.77
N ALA A 303 -5.75 -12.21 -12.11
CA ALA A 303 -5.05 -11.07 -11.56
C ALA A 303 -3.87 -10.66 -12.44
N GLN A 304 -3.63 -9.37 -12.55
CA GLN A 304 -2.54 -8.79 -13.32
C GLN A 304 -1.85 -7.69 -12.49
N ASN A 305 -0.52 -7.64 -12.53
CA ASN A 305 0.29 -6.59 -11.91
C ASN A 305 1.22 -6.00 -12.97
N ILE A 306 1.05 -4.71 -13.25
CA ILE A 306 1.81 -3.95 -14.24
C ILE A 306 2.67 -2.93 -13.50
N ILE A 307 3.99 -3.02 -13.63
CA ILE A 307 4.93 -2.10 -13.00
C ILE A 307 5.72 -1.35 -14.08
N ASP A 308 5.84 -0.03 -13.94
CA ASP A 308 6.68 0.84 -14.78
C ASP A 308 7.56 1.70 -13.90
N VAL A 309 8.87 1.58 -14.05
CA VAL A 309 9.88 2.28 -13.25
C VAL A 309 10.86 3.02 -14.15
N LYS A 310 11.15 4.26 -13.78
CA LYS A 310 12.15 5.10 -14.43
C LYS A 310 13.08 5.72 -13.40
N MET A 311 14.37 5.54 -13.63
CA MET A 311 15.46 6.09 -12.82
C MET A 311 16.30 7.03 -13.67
N ASP A 312 16.73 8.14 -13.08
CA ASP A 312 17.60 9.10 -13.75
C ASP A 312 19.07 8.65 -13.76
N LYS A 313 19.92 9.45 -14.42
CA LYS A 313 21.37 9.20 -14.51
C LYS A 313 22.09 9.18 -13.15
N ASN A 314 21.50 9.78 -12.13
CA ASN A 314 21.99 9.87 -10.75
C ASN A 314 21.28 8.85 -9.85
N THR A 315 20.55 7.88 -10.43
CA THR A 315 19.81 6.81 -9.75
C THR A 315 18.67 7.29 -8.84
N TRP A 316 18.23 8.53 -8.99
CA TRP A 316 17.00 9.00 -8.36
C TRP A 316 15.80 8.47 -9.14
N LEU A 317 14.78 8.04 -8.40
CA LEU A 317 13.48 7.67 -8.94
C LEU A 317 12.88 8.87 -9.65
N GLU A 318 12.53 8.71 -10.93
CA GLU A 318 11.71 9.68 -11.65
C GLU A 318 10.23 9.27 -11.57
N LYS A 319 9.98 7.97 -11.65
CA LYS A 319 8.63 7.41 -11.75
C LYS A 319 8.61 5.96 -11.27
N TYR A 320 7.65 5.61 -10.42
CA TYR A 320 7.24 4.24 -10.10
C TYR A 320 5.72 4.19 -10.23
N GLU A 321 5.21 3.39 -11.16
CA GLU A 321 3.78 3.09 -11.30
C GLU A 321 3.57 1.60 -11.11
N ASN A 322 2.58 1.24 -10.31
CA ASN A 322 2.16 -0.12 -10.09
C ASN A 322 0.63 -0.17 -10.17
N THR A 323 0.13 -0.93 -11.14
CA THR A 323 -1.29 -1.14 -11.39
C THR A 323 -1.61 -2.61 -11.19
N VAL A 324 -2.43 -2.91 -10.20
CA VAL A 324 -2.98 -4.24 -9.94
C VAL A 324 -4.41 -4.27 -10.44
N ILE A 325 -4.73 -5.23 -11.30
CA ILE A 325 -6.06 -5.45 -11.87
C ILE A 325 -6.51 -6.86 -11.48
N ILE A 326 -7.71 -6.98 -10.92
CA ILE A 326 -8.30 -8.25 -10.51
C ILE A 326 -9.62 -8.39 -11.27
N ASN A 327 -9.69 -9.37 -12.17
CA ASN A 327 -10.89 -9.67 -12.94
C ASN A 327 -11.68 -10.74 -12.20
N TYR A 328 -12.73 -10.31 -11.52
CA TYR A 328 -13.75 -11.17 -10.94
C TYR A 328 -14.77 -11.56 -12.03
N PRO A 329 -15.61 -12.58 -11.78
CA PRO A 329 -16.61 -13.00 -12.77
C PRO A 329 -17.56 -11.86 -13.19
N ASN A 330 -18.00 -11.07 -12.21
CA ASN A 330 -19.01 -10.02 -12.41
C ASN A 330 -18.49 -8.61 -12.19
N SER A 331 -17.18 -8.44 -11.95
CA SER A 331 -16.60 -7.13 -11.67
C SER A 331 -15.10 -7.07 -11.93
N VAL A 332 -14.55 -5.86 -11.92
CA VAL A 332 -13.11 -5.62 -12.02
C VAL A 332 -12.67 -4.71 -10.88
N GLY A 333 -11.74 -5.19 -10.07
CA GLY A 333 -11.01 -4.39 -9.10
C GLY A 333 -9.72 -3.83 -9.70
N THR A 334 -9.38 -2.59 -9.36
CA THR A 334 -8.10 -1.98 -9.72
C THR A 334 -7.52 -1.23 -8.52
N ILE A 335 -6.25 -1.50 -8.23
CA ILE A 335 -5.44 -0.75 -7.27
C ILE A 335 -4.34 -0.07 -8.08
N TYR A 336 -4.27 1.26 -8.01
CA TYR A 336 -3.29 2.05 -8.72
C TYR A 336 -2.43 2.81 -7.72
N LYS A 337 -1.11 2.60 -7.79
CA LYS A 337 -0.11 3.21 -6.92
C LYS A 337 0.93 3.90 -7.77
N VAL A 338 1.22 5.17 -7.48
CA VAL A 338 2.22 5.93 -8.24
C VAL A 338 3.07 6.83 -7.34
N VAL A 339 4.38 6.84 -7.56
CA VAL A 339 5.32 7.85 -7.07
C VAL A 339 5.96 8.52 -8.27
N ARG A 340 5.92 9.84 -8.34
CA ARG A 340 6.59 10.62 -9.38
C ARG A 340 7.44 11.70 -8.75
N ARG A 341 8.66 11.86 -9.26
CA ARG A 341 9.49 13.02 -8.94
C ARG A 341 8.87 14.27 -9.57
N ARG A 342 8.90 15.36 -8.83
CA ARG A 342 8.56 16.69 -9.35
C ARG A 342 9.85 17.45 -9.61
N ASP A 343 9.89 18.07 -10.78
CA ASP A 343 10.90 19.08 -11.06
C ASP A 343 10.41 20.34 -10.36
N ASP A 344 11.17 20.81 -9.37
CA ASP A 344 10.88 22.02 -8.60
C ASP A 344 11.13 23.29 -9.41
#